data_AF-A0A4V3KU06-F1
#
_entry.id   AF-A0A4V3KU06-F1
#
_cell.length_a   1.000
_cell.length_b   1.000
_cell.length_c   1.000
_cell.angle_alpha   90.00
_cell.angle_beta   90.00
_cell.angle_gamma   90.00
#
_symmetry.space_group_name_H-M   'P 1'
#
loop_
_entity.id
_entity.type
_entity.pdbx_description
1 polymer ?
#
loop_
_entity_poly.entity_id
_entity_poly.type
_entity_poly.pdbx_seq_one_letter_code
_entity_poly.pdbx_strand_id
1 'polypeptide(L)'
;HSNVHAICGHSRNLTDWQLGAIRETGGMVGLNFATGFLREDGKMNADTGLDIMVRHIDSLLQALGEDGVGLGSDFDGAMIPAVIGDVAGLPKLIDALAARGFGRALIEKIAYRNWLRVLEKTIG
;
A
#
# COMPACT_ATOMS: atom_id res chain seq x y z
N HIS A 1 -7.50 0.88 2.87
CA HIS A 1 -6.39 0.59 3.79
C HIS A 1 -6.32 -0.93 4.00
N SER A 2 -5.79 -1.67 3.02
CA SER A 2 -5.62 -3.13 3.07
C SER A 2 -4.34 -3.55 2.36
N ASN A 3 -3.73 -4.68 2.74
CA ASN A 3 -2.50 -5.19 2.14
C ASN A 3 -2.74 -6.56 1.45
N VAL A 4 -1.67 -7.30 1.19
CA VAL A 4 -1.68 -8.57 0.41
C VAL A 4 -1.63 -9.77 1.34
N HIS A 5 -2.63 -10.65 1.24
CA HIS A 5 -2.76 -11.81 2.12
C HIS A 5 -1.64 -12.84 1.91
N ALA A 6 -1.17 -13.00 0.66
CA ALA A 6 -0.07 -13.90 0.34
C ALA A 6 1.27 -13.51 1.01
N ILE A 7 1.44 -12.24 1.42
CA ILE A 7 2.62 -11.75 2.13
C ILE A 7 2.40 -11.81 3.66
N CYS A 8 1.20 -11.46 4.12
CA CYS A 8 0.82 -11.48 5.52
C CYS A 8 -0.59 -12.09 5.62
N GLY A 9 -0.67 -13.32 6.14
CA GLY A 9 -1.89 -14.15 6.22
C GLY A 9 -2.93 -13.66 7.24
N HIS A 10 -3.13 -12.35 7.34
CA HIS A 10 -4.08 -11.70 8.23
C HIS A 10 -5.43 -11.49 7.52
N SER A 11 -6.54 -11.68 8.24
CA SER A 11 -7.91 -11.59 7.70
C SER A 11 -8.31 -10.21 7.14
N ARG A 12 -7.53 -9.17 7.45
CA ARG A 12 -7.69 -7.79 6.93
C ARG A 12 -7.04 -7.59 5.56
N ASN A 13 -6.19 -8.52 5.13
CA ASN A 13 -5.50 -8.46 3.86
C ASN A 13 -6.28 -9.16 2.76
N LEU A 14 -6.04 -8.72 1.54
CA LEU A 14 -6.76 -9.16 0.35
C LEU A 14 -6.09 -10.40 -0.24
N THR A 15 -6.91 -11.42 -0.47
CA THR A 15 -6.55 -12.62 -1.22
C THR A 15 -6.46 -12.33 -2.72
N ASP A 16 -5.79 -13.19 -3.48
CA ASP A 16 -5.56 -12.99 -4.91
C ASP A 16 -6.87 -12.87 -5.70
N TRP A 17 -7.91 -13.61 -5.33
CA TRP A 17 -9.21 -13.50 -6.00
C TRP A 17 -9.87 -12.14 -5.74
N GLN A 18 -9.72 -11.58 -4.53
CA GLN A 18 -10.24 -10.25 -4.21
C GLN A 18 -9.48 -9.16 -4.96
N LEU A 19 -8.16 -9.28 -5.04
CA LEU A 19 -7.34 -8.38 -5.86
C LEU A 19 -7.74 -8.47 -7.35
N GLY A 20 -7.98 -9.68 -7.86
CA GLY A 20 -8.50 -9.90 -9.21
C GLY A 20 -9.83 -9.19 -9.47
N ALA A 21 -10.80 -9.34 -8.56
CA ALA A 21 -12.10 -8.66 -8.66
C ALA A 21 -11.97 -7.12 -8.60
N ILE A 22 -11.06 -6.59 -7.77
CA ILE A 22 -10.78 -5.15 -7.71
C ILE A 22 -10.17 -4.67 -9.04
N ARG A 23 -9.25 -5.44 -9.63
CA ARG A 23 -8.68 -5.12 -10.94
C ARG A 23 -9.76 -5.10 -12.02
N GLU A 24 -10.64 -6.10 -12.07
CA GLU A 24 -11.70 -6.21 -13.08
C GLU A 24 -12.66 -5.00 -13.07
N THR A 25 -12.93 -4.46 -11.87
CA THR A 25 -13.75 -3.25 -11.74
C THR A 25 -12.97 -1.96 -11.99
N GLY A 26 -11.66 -2.03 -12.24
CA GLY A 26 -10.77 -0.86 -12.31
C GLY A 26 -10.77 -0.05 -11.01
N GLY A 27 -10.93 -0.74 -9.88
CA GLY A 27 -10.88 -0.18 -8.53
C GLY A 27 -9.46 0.14 -8.09
N MET A 28 -9.23 0.21 -6.78
CA MET A 28 -7.94 0.54 -6.20
C MET A 28 -7.77 -0.01 -4.78
N VAL A 29 -6.53 -0.28 -4.39
CA VAL A 29 -6.15 -0.61 -3.02
C VAL A 29 -5.13 0.40 -2.49
N GLY A 30 -5.43 0.96 -1.31
CA GLY A 30 -4.50 1.78 -0.56
C GLY A 30 -3.72 0.94 0.47
N LEU A 31 -2.39 0.92 0.37
CA LEU A 31 -1.47 0.26 1.31
C LEU A 31 -1.73 0.77 2.73
N ASN A 32 -2.03 -0.15 3.65
CA ASN A 32 -2.15 0.07 5.09
C ASN A 32 -0.78 -0.01 5.78
N PHE A 33 -0.50 0.93 6.69
CA PHE A 33 0.77 0.97 7.41
C PHE A 33 0.76 0.17 8.72
N ALA A 34 -0.37 -0.42 9.12
CA ALA A 34 -0.49 -1.25 10.29
C ALA A 34 0.51 -2.43 10.25
N THR A 35 1.43 -2.46 11.20
CA THR A 35 2.54 -3.44 11.27
C THR A 35 2.03 -4.88 11.27
N GLY A 36 0.93 -5.17 11.98
CA GLY A 36 0.28 -6.48 11.98
C GLY A 36 -0.32 -6.92 10.64
N PHE A 37 -0.50 -6.01 9.67
CA PHE A 37 -0.98 -6.32 8.33
C PHE A 37 0.15 -6.29 7.28
N LEU A 38 1.34 -5.84 7.65
CA LEU A 38 2.52 -5.78 6.80
C LEU A 38 3.41 -7.00 6.98
N ARG A 39 3.62 -7.41 8.23
CA ARG A 39 4.59 -8.45 8.57
C ARG A 39 4.03 -9.83 8.31
N GLU A 40 4.87 -10.71 7.77
CA GLU A 40 4.51 -12.11 7.54
C GLU A 40 4.10 -12.84 8.84
N ASP A 41 4.73 -12.47 9.96
CA ASP A 41 4.40 -13.00 11.29
C ASP A 41 3.14 -12.38 11.93
N GLY A 42 2.51 -11.40 11.27
CA GLY A 42 1.31 -10.72 11.74
C GLY A 42 1.48 -9.93 13.05
N LYS A 43 2.71 -9.73 13.55
CA LYS A 43 2.93 -9.08 14.85
C LYS A 43 2.75 -7.57 14.77
N MET A 44 2.21 -6.98 15.83
CA MET A 44 2.24 -5.54 16.04
C MET A 44 3.62 -5.13 16.58
N ASN A 45 4.57 -4.84 15.68
CA ASN A 45 5.93 -4.44 16.04
C ASN A 45 6.36 -3.22 15.20
N ALA A 46 6.64 -2.10 15.88
CA ALA A 46 7.07 -0.87 15.24
C ALA A 46 8.47 -0.97 14.60
N ASP A 47 9.30 -1.95 15.00
CA ASP A 47 10.53 -2.34 14.29
C ASP A 47 10.18 -3.16 13.03
N THR A 48 9.59 -2.46 12.06
CA THR A 48 9.19 -2.98 10.76
C THR A 48 9.83 -2.10 9.69
N GLY A 49 10.58 -2.70 8.79
CA GLY A 49 11.30 -1.98 7.74
C GLY A 49 10.41 -1.49 6.60
N LEU A 50 10.88 -0.46 5.89
CA LEU A 50 10.24 0.07 4.68
C LEU A 50 10.22 -0.96 3.54
N ASP A 51 11.17 -1.89 3.53
CA ASP A 51 11.27 -2.98 2.54
C ASP A 51 9.99 -3.83 2.50
N ILE A 52 9.36 -4.08 3.66
CA ILE A 52 8.11 -4.82 3.76
C ILE A 52 6.95 -4.03 3.13
N MET A 53 6.90 -2.71 3.35
CA MET A 53 5.91 -1.83 2.73
C MET A 53 6.08 -1.80 1.20
N VAL A 54 7.32 -1.67 0.73
CA VAL A 54 7.67 -1.71 -0.71
C VAL A 54 7.30 -3.06 -1.32
N ARG A 55 7.55 -4.17 -0.62
CA ARG A 55 7.15 -5.53 -1.06
C ARG A 55 5.63 -5.65 -1.25
N HIS A 56 4.84 -5.08 -0.35
CA HIS A 56 3.39 -5.04 -0.52
C HIS A 56 2.96 -4.17 -1.71
N ILE A 57 3.58 -2.99 -1.90
CA ILE A 57 3.29 -2.14 -3.06
C ILE A 57 3.62 -2.88 -4.36
N ASP A 58 4.77 -3.54 -4.45
CA ASP A 58 5.18 -4.31 -5.63
C ASP A 58 4.18 -5.43 -5.95
N SER A 59 3.76 -6.19 -4.95
CA SER A 59 2.75 -7.24 -5.13
C SER A 59 1.37 -6.69 -5.49
N LEU A 60 0.96 -5.55 -4.93
CA LEU A 60 -0.27 -4.87 -5.33
C LEU A 60 -0.20 -4.38 -6.78
N LEU A 61 0.95 -3.85 -7.22
CA LEU A 61 1.15 -3.41 -8.60
C LEU A 61 1.09 -4.58 -9.58
N GLN A 62 1.68 -5.72 -9.24
CA GLN A 62 1.58 -6.94 -10.05
C GLN A 62 0.13 -7.42 -10.17
N ALA A 63 -0.66 -7.32 -9.08
CA ALA A 63 -2.03 -7.77 -9.06
C ALA A 63 -3.02 -6.81 -9.73
N LEU A 64 -2.85 -5.49 -9.54
CA LEU A 64 -3.84 -4.47 -9.89
C LEU A 64 -3.42 -3.59 -11.08
N GLY A 65 -2.14 -3.60 -11.46
CA GLY A 65 -1.56 -2.65 -12.40
C GLY A 65 -1.25 -1.30 -11.76
N GLU A 66 -0.55 -0.44 -12.51
CA GLU A 66 -0.05 0.85 -12.02
C GLU A 66 -1.15 1.82 -11.57
N ASP A 67 -2.38 1.67 -12.08
CA ASP A 67 -3.49 2.59 -11.80
C ASP A 67 -4.36 2.12 -10.63
N GLY A 68 -4.05 0.96 -10.04
CA GLY A 68 -4.84 0.30 -9.00
C GLY A 68 -4.25 0.39 -7.59
N VAL A 69 -3.14 1.12 -7.38
CA VAL A 69 -2.42 1.12 -6.10
C VAL A 69 -2.24 2.55 -5.57
N GLY A 70 -2.40 2.75 -4.27
CA GLY A 70 -1.97 3.99 -3.62
C GLY A 70 -1.71 3.84 -2.14
N LEU A 71 -1.71 4.95 -1.42
CA LEU A 71 -1.49 4.99 0.03
C LEU A 71 -2.81 5.06 0.79
N GLY A 72 -2.95 4.26 1.85
CA GLY A 72 -4.09 4.28 2.75
C GLY A 72 -3.61 4.02 4.17
N SER A 73 -2.90 5.01 4.73
CA SER A 73 -1.97 4.85 5.86
C SER A 73 -2.57 4.22 7.10
N ASP A 74 -3.83 4.54 7.41
CA ASP A 74 -4.41 4.27 8.74
C ASP A 74 -3.69 5.07 9.86
N PHE A 75 -3.22 6.28 9.54
CA PHE A 75 -2.68 7.22 10.54
C PHE A 75 -3.72 7.48 11.64
N ASP A 76 -3.23 7.58 12.88
CA ASP A 76 -4.04 7.69 14.11
C ASP A 76 -4.98 6.49 14.37
N GLY A 77 -4.95 5.45 13.54
CA GLY A 77 -5.79 4.24 13.64
C GLY A 77 -5.02 2.94 13.92
N ALA A 78 -3.69 2.93 13.79
CA ALA A 78 -2.88 1.71 13.91
C ALA A 78 -1.47 1.93 14.46
N MET A 79 -0.84 0.84 14.91
CA MET A 79 0.61 0.82 15.14
C MET A 79 1.34 0.69 13.81
N ILE A 80 2.06 1.74 13.42
CA ILE A 80 2.80 1.83 12.16
C ILE A 80 4.33 1.63 12.37
N PRO A 81 5.12 1.40 11.31
CA PRO A 81 6.57 1.38 11.40
C PRO A 81 7.16 2.64 12.05
N ALA A 82 8.07 2.47 13.02
CA ALA A 82 8.74 3.58 13.71
C ALA A 82 9.54 4.46 12.75
N VAL A 83 10.05 3.88 11.66
CA VAL A 83 10.77 4.61 10.60
C VAL A 83 9.88 5.65 9.91
N ILE A 84 8.58 5.36 9.76
CA ILE A 84 7.58 6.34 9.30
C ILE A 84 7.27 7.30 10.45
N GLY A 85 6.91 6.77 11.63
CA GLY A 85 6.56 7.58 12.80
C GLY A 85 5.19 8.24 12.65
N ASP A 86 5.09 9.27 11.82
CA ASP A 86 3.87 10.02 11.51
C ASP A 86 3.85 10.50 10.04
N VAL A 87 2.97 11.45 9.72
CA VAL A 87 2.85 12.01 8.36
C VAL A 87 4.16 12.64 7.84
N ALA A 88 5.02 13.16 8.71
CA ALA A 88 6.31 13.72 8.33
C ALA A 88 7.30 12.64 7.84
N GLY A 89 7.02 11.36 8.09
CA GLY A 89 7.79 10.23 7.59
C GLY A 89 7.47 9.78 6.16
N LEU A 90 6.40 10.30 5.54
CA LEU A 90 6.01 9.91 4.17
C LEU A 90 7.15 10.07 3.14
N PRO A 91 7.99 11.13 3.16
CA PRO A 91 9.13 11.23 2.24
C PRO A 91 10.06 10.00 2.28
N LYS A 92 10.26 9.36 3.43
CA LYS A 92 11.12 8.17 3.55
C LYS A 92 10.56 6.98 2.77
N LEU A 93 9.23 6.81 2.74
CA LEU A 93 8.59 5.77 1.92
C LEU A 93 8.76 6.08 0.43
N ILE A 94 8.64 7.35 0.05
CA ILE A 94 8.84 7.80 -1.34
C ILE A 94 10.30 7.54 -1.78
N ASP A 95 11.27 7.86 -0.92
CA ASP A 95 12.69 7.57 -1.16
C ASP A 95 12.94 6.06 -1.28
N ALA A 96 12.31 5.24 -0.44
CA ALA A 96 12.42 3.78 -0.53
C ALA A 96 11.84 3.22 -1.83
N LEU A 97 10.73 3.77 -2.33
CA LEU A 97 10.17 3.40 -3.64
C LEU A 97 11.12 3.80 -4.78
N ALA A 98 11.66 5.03 -4.74
CA ALA A 98 12.63 5.51 -5.72
C ALA A 98 13.91 4.64 -5.71
N ALA A 99 14.44 4.31 -4.53
CA ALA A 99 15.59 3.44 -4.36
C ALA A 99 15.34 2.01 -4.87
N ARG A 100 14.09 1.54 -4.88
CA ARG A 100 13.70 0.26 -5.46
C ARG A 100 13.62 0.29 -7.00
N GLY A 101 13.71 1.48 -7.62
CA GLY A 101 13.69 1.68 -9.06
C GLY A 101 12.36 2.19 -9.61
N PHE A 102 11.44 2.63 -8.76
CA PHE A 102 10.14 3.12 -9.20
C PHE A 102 10.32 4.49 -9.87
N GLY A 103 9.88 4.61 -11.11
CA GLY A 103 9.94 5.87 -11.85
C GLY A 103 9.06 6.94 -11.21
N ARG A 104 9.43 8.21 -11.38
CA ARG A 104 8.68 9.37 -10.84
C ARG A 104 7.19 9.33 -11.21
N ALA A 105 6.86 8.96 -12.45
CA ALA A 105 5.47 8.89 -12.90
C ALA A 105 4.65 7.86 -12.09
N LEU A 106 5.23 6.69 -11.81
CA LEU A 106 4.60 5.65 -11.00
C LEU A 106 4.46 6.08 -9.53
N ILE A 107 5.49 6.74 -8.98
CA ILE A 107 5.44 7.28 -7.62
C ILE A 107 4.31 8.32 -7.49
N GLU A 108 4.15 9.23 -8.47
CA GLU A 108 3.04 10.20 -8.45
C GLU A 108 1.65 9.51 -8.53
N LYS A 109 1.53 8.42 -9.29
CA LYS A 109 0.31 7.59 -9.33
C LYS A 109 -0.03 7.03 -7.95
N ILE A 110 0.94 6.37 -7.30
CA ILE A 110 0.78 5.79 -5.96
C ILE A 110 0.48 6.86 -4.91
N ALA A 111 1.17 8.00 -4.99
CA ALA A 111 1.05 9.07 -4.01
C ALA A 111 -0.32 9.76 -4.05
N TYR A 112 -0.86 10.04 -5.24
CA TYR A 112 -2.15 10.74 -5.33
C TYR A 112 -2.95 10.54 -6.63
N ARG A 113 -2.31 10.36 -7.81
CA ARG A 113 -3.09 10.40 -9.08
C ARG A 113 -4.10 9.26 -9.19
N ASN A 114 -3.80 8.09 -8.62
CA ASN A 114 -4.74 6.96 -8.62
C ASN A 114 -5.96 7.22 -7.74
N TRP A 115 -5.79 7.92 -6.62
CA TRP A 115 -6.93 8.36 -5.82
C TRP A 115 -7.82 9.33 -6.58
N LEU A 116 -7.24 10.31 -7.26
CA LEU A 116 -7.99 11.26 -8.11
C LEU A 116 -8.77 10.54 -9.22
N ARG A 117 -8.14 9.59 -9.92
CA ARG A 117 -8.79 8.75 -10.94
C ARG A 117 -10.00 8.00 -10.39
N VAL A 118 -9.87 7.40 -9.21
CA VAL A 118 -10.97 6.62 -8.60
C VAL A 118 -12.10 7.54 -8.15
N LEU A 119 -11.79 8.72 -7.61
CA LEU A 119 -12.80 9.72 -7.26
C LEU A 119 -13.59 10.13 -8.50
N GLU A 120 -12.92 10.57 -9.57
CA GLU A 120 -13.55 10.94 -10.86
C GLU A 120 -14.44 9.80 -11.40
N LYS A 121 -13.93 8.55 -11.37
CA LYS A 121 -14.72 7.38 -11.81
C LYS A 121 -15.96 7.12 -10.95
N THR A 122 -15.91 7.44 -9.65
CA THR A 122 -16.94 7.05 -8.68
C THR A 122 -18.02 8.12 -8.52
N ILE A 123 -17.64 9.40 -8.51
CA ILE A 123 -18.56 10.50 -8.19
C ILE A 123 -18.76 11.50 -9.34
N GLY A 124 -18.07 11.35 -10.47
CA GLY A 124 -18.10 12.30 -11.60
C GLY A 124 -17.37 13.60 -11.27
#